data_AF-A0A7X7QGL0-F1
#
_entry.id   AF-A0A7X7QGL0-F1
#
_cell.length_a   1.000
_cell.length_b   1.000
_cell.length_c   1.000
_cell.angle_alpha   90.00
_cell.angle_beta   90.00
_cell.angle_gamma   90.00
#
_symmetry.space_group_name_H-M   'P 1'
#
loop_
_entity.id
_entity.type
_entity.pdbx_description
1 polymer ?
#
loop_
_entity_poly.entity_id
_entity_poly.type
_entity_poly.pdbx_seq_one_letter_code
_entity_poly.pdbx_strand_id
1 'polypeptide(L)'
;MFRRLAMISIVIALYCSCQSNLVAQGELIPETTAARHGLTRPWFAQIELDQGRGRVTNIIFRGGVLYAQTDRAMLHAIDAETGKTLWSERIGRPNHPSSTPDALGGLLAVVNGSRLYLVDRYKGKLLHEIEIQEAPGAGPAISTKRVYVPMVSGMVVAYPLSIIDDPKRETEQKEGEESAEEDKDSPDLKKPARETPMHCRSHGRAIFQPMVTRDDAGGEYT
;
A
#
# COMPACT_ATOMS: atom_id res chain seq x y z
N MET A 1 -57.48 -56.30 27.48
CA MET A 1 -57.37 -56.23 26.00
C MET A 1 -57.07 -54.79 25.59
N PHE A 2 -55.95 -54.60 24.90
CA PHE A 2 -55.30 -53.34 24.52
C PHE A 2 -56.11 -52.45 23.56
N ARG A 3 -56.09 -51.12 23.78
CA ARG A 3 -56.27 -50.06 22.76
C ARG A 3 -55.54 -48.78 23.25
N ARG A 4 -54.27 -48.51 22.88
CA ARG A 4 -53.76 -47.79 21.68
C ARG A 4 -54.44 -46.44 21.40
N LEU A 5 -53.74 -45.34 21.70
CA LEU A 5 -53.80 -44.01 21.05
C LEU A 5 -52.48 -43.29 21.38
N ALA A 6 -51.43 -43.47 20.57
CA ALA A 6 -51.05 -42.64 19.42
C ALA A 6 -50.45 -41.29 19.84
N MET A 7 -49.12 -41.28 20.00
CA MET A 7 -48.28 -40.08 20.06
C MET A 7 -48.44 -39.26 18.77
N ILE A 8 -48.67 -37.96 18.90
CA ILE A 8 -48.58 -37.00 17.81
C ILE A 8 -47.16 -36.46 17.81
N SER A 9 -46.32 -36.96 16.91
CA SER A 9 -44.99 -36.41 16.62
C SER A 9 -45.14 -35.10 15.83
N ILE A 10 -44.72 -33.99 16.43
CA ILE A 10 -44.66 -32.69 15.78
C ILE A 10 -43.36 -32.64 14.96
N VAL A 11 -43.48 -32.73 13.63
CA VAL A 11 -42.39 -32.49 12.69
C VAL A 11 -42.26 -30.99 12.48
N ILE A 12 -41.30 -30.36 13.15
CA ILE A 12 -40.93 -28.96 12.93
C ILE A 12 -40.02 -28.92 11.69
N ALA A 13 -40.60 -28.58 10.54
CA ALA A 13 -39.85 -28.28 9.33
C ALA A 13 -39.11 -26.94 9.53
N LEU A 14 -37.80 -27.01 9.75
CA LEU A 14 -36.90 -25.86 9.72
C LEU A 14 -36.88 -25.29 8.29
N TYR A 15 -37.63 -24.22 8.05
CA TYR A 15 -37.42 -23.38 6.87
C TYR A 15 -36.06 -22.69 7.02
N CYS A 16 -35.05 -23.28 6.38
CA CYS A 16 -33.77 -22.61 6.15
C CYS A 16 -34.00 -21.54 5.07
N SER A 17 -34.44 -20.36 5.51
CA SER A 17 -34.47 -19.15 4.68
C SER A 17 -33.03 -18.74 4.42
N CYS A 18 -32.41 -19.34 3.39
CA CYS A 18 -31.13 -18.90 2.87
C CYS A 18 -31.38 -17.55 2.18
N GLN A 19 -31.24 -16.45 2.92
CA GLN A 19 -31.24 -15.11 2.35
C GLN A 19 -29.99 -15.00 1.47
N SER A 20 -30.21 -15.01 0.16
CA SER A 20 -29.20 -14.67 -0.84
C SER A 20 -28.78 -13.21 -0.63
N ASN A 21 -27.55 -13.01 -0.18
CA ASN A 21 -26.93 -11.69 -0.19
C ASN A 21 -26.80 -11.23 -1.65
N LEU A 22 -27.52 -10.18 -2.04
CA LEU A 22 -27.29 -9.48 -3.30
C LEU A 22 -25.92 -8.77 -3.21
N VAL A 23 -24.91 -9.41 -3.77
CA VAL A 23 -23.63 -8.77 -4.10
C VAL A 23 -23.89 -7.80 -5.26
N ALA A 24 -23.45 -6.55 -5.13
CA ALA A 24 -23.54 -5.55 -6.20
C ALA A 24 -22.82 -6.07 -7.46
N GLN A 25 -23.58 -6.41 -8.51
CA GLN A 25 -23.06 -6.98 -9.75
C GLN A 25 -22.68 -5.88 -10.74
N GLY A 26 -21.40 -5.50 -10.77
CA GLY A 26 -20.79 -5.23 -12.07
C GLY A 26 -20.71 -6.58 -12.77
N GLU A 27 -21.57 -6.83 -13.76
CA GLU A 27 -21.62 -8.13 -14.43
C GLU A 27 -20.28 -8.38 -15.14
N LEU A 28 -19.56 -9.42 -14.70
CA LEU A 28 -18.35 -9.87 -15.37
C LEU A 28 -18.70 -10.15 -16.84
N ILE A 29 -17.93 -9.60 -17.78
CA ILE A 29 -18.15 -9.83 -19.21
C ILE A 29 -18.25 -11.36 -19.46
N PRO A 30 -19.32 -11.91 -20.04
CA PRO A 30 -19.40 -13.35 -20.25
C PRO A 30 -18.25 -13.86 -21.14
N GLU A 31 -17.72 -15.06 -20.84
CA GLU A 31 -16.63 -15.65 -21.64
C GLU A 31 -17.01 -15.83 -23.11
N THR A 32 -18.28 -16.12 -23.37
CA THR A 32 -18.83 -16.20 -24.73
C THR A 32 -18.72 -14.87 -25.48
N THR A 33 -18.89 -13.74 -24.79
CA THR A 33 -18.74 -12.40 -25.36
C THR A 33 -17.27 -12.08 -25.60
N ALA A 34 -16.39 -12.40 -24.65
CA ALA A 34 -14.94 -12.21 -24.81
C ALA A 34 -14.39 -13.04 -26.00
N ALA A 35 -14.79 -14.31 -26.09
CA ALA A 35 -14.35 -15.23 -27.13
C ALA A 35 -14.77 -14.79 -28.54
N ARG A 36 -15.91 -14.10 -28.70
CA ARG A 36 -16.32 -13.50 -30.00
C ARG A 36 -15.33 -12.46 -30.50
N HIS A 37 -14.56 -11.86 -29.60
CA HIS A 37 -13.51 -10.89 -29.93
C HIS A 37 -12.11 -11.50 -29.86
N GLY A 38 -11.98 -12.83 -29.80
CA GLY A 38 -10.68 -13.51 -29.68
C GLY A 38 -9.97 -13.29 -28.35
N LEU A 39 -10.69 -12.82 -27.33
CA LEU A 39 -10.18 -12.62 -25.99
C LEU A 39 -10.54 -13.81 -25.11
N THR A 40 -9.60 -14.23 -24.26
CA THR A 40 -9.83 -15.24 -23.23
C THR A 40 -9.58 -14.63 -21.87
N ARG A 41 -10.37 -15.01 -20.86
CA ARG A 41 -10.10 -14.57 -19.48
C ARG A 41 -9.09 -15.51 -18.83
N PRO A 42 -7.88 -15.02 -18.47
CA PRO A 42 -6.92 -15.87 -17.75
C PRO A 42 -7.39 -16.17 -16.33
N TRP A 43 -7.95 -15.19 -15.62
CA TRP A 43 -8.50 -15.37 -14.27
C TRP A 43 -9.47 -14.23 -13.91
N PHE A 44 -10.23 -14.44 -12.83
CA PHE A 44 -10.95 -13.38 -12.12
C PHE A 44 -10.64 -13.51 -10.63
N ALA A 45 -10.52 -12.38 -9.94
CA ALA A 45 -10.31 -12.35 -8.50
C ALA A 45 -11.19 -11.28 -7.87
N GLN A 46 -11.66 -11.55 -6.66
CA GLN A 46 -12.40 -10.60 -5.85
C GLN A 46 -11.54 -10.23 -4.66
N ILE A 47 -11.31 -8.93 -4.49
CA ILE A 47 -10.61 -8.43 -3.30
C ILE A 47 -11.60 -8.30 -2.14
N GLU A 48 -11.11 -8.58 -0.93
CA GLU A 48 -11.88 -8.36 0.28
C GLU A 48 -11.94 -6.85 0.58
N LEU A 49 -13.15 -6.29 0.50
CA LEU A 49 -13.42 -4.87 0.72
C LEU A 49 -14.65 -4.74 1.61
N ASP A 50 -14.59 -3.86 2.61
CA ASP A 50 -15.80 -3.42 3.31
C ASP A 50 -16.61 -2.54 2.35
N GLN A 51 -17.59 -3.14 1.67
CA GLN A 51 -18.35 -2.50 0.58
C GLN A 51 -19.08 -1.22 1.00
N GLY A 52 -19.38 -1.05 2.30
CA GLY A 52 -20.03 0.15 2.81
C GLY A 52 -19.07 1.30 3.12
N ARG A 53 -17.75 1.05 3.14
CA ARG A 53 -16.76 2.00 3.65
C ARG A 53 -15.52 2.14 2.81
N GLY A 54 -15.19 1.13 2.00
CA GLY A 54 -13.98 1.09 1.19
C GLY A 54 -14.29 1.12 -0.30
N ARG A 55 -13.43 1.76 -1.06
CA ARG A 55 -13.40 1.72 -2.53
C ARG A 55 -11.97 1.49 -2.99
N VAL A 56 -11.80 0.76 -4.09
CA VAL A 56 -10.50 0.70 -4.78
C VAL A 56 -10.24 2.05 -5.42
N THR A 57 -9.10 2.64 -5.10
CA THR A 57 -8.68 3.96 -5.61
C THR A 57 -7.55 3.83 -6.62
N ASN A 58 -6.61 2.92 -6.37
CA ASN A 58 -5.45 2.72 -7.25
C ASN A 58 -5.25 1.24 -7.54
N ILE A 59 -4.88 0.94 -8.78
CA ILE A 59 -4.37 -0.36 -9.19
C ILE A 59 -3.06 -0.12 -9.94
N ILE A 60 -1.96 -0.70 -9.47
CA ILE A 60 -0.66 -0.62 -10.13
C ILE A 60 -0.14 -2.03 -10.44
N PHE A 61 0.59 -2.14 -11.54
CA PHE A 61 1.29 -3.37 -11.92
C PHE A 61 2.80 -3.15 -11.85
N ARG A 62 3.50 -4.01 -11.11
CA ARG A 62 4.96 -4.01 -10.99
C ARG A 62 5.46 -5.43 -10.89
N GLY A 63 6.41 -5.80 -11.76
CA GLY A 63 7.18 -7.04 -11.69
C GLY A 63 6.36 -8.29 -11.38
N GLY A 64 5.27 -8.53 -12.12
CA GLY A 64 4.40 -9.71 -11.96
C GLY A 64 3.37 -9.65 -10.83
N VAL A 65 3.30 -8.54 -10.09
CA VAL A 65 2.37 -8.35 -8.98
C VAL A 65 1.49 -7.13 -9.24
N LEU A 66 0.18 -7.31 -9.07
CA LEU A 66 -0.82 -6.28 -9.08
C LEU A 66 -1.05 -5.80 -7.64
N TYR A 67 -0.97 -4.49 -7.40
CA TYR A 67 -1.32 -3.90 -6.12
C TYR A 67 -2.63 -3.15 -6.25
N ALA A 68 -3.64 -3.58 -5.50
CA ALA A 68 -4.92 -2.87 -5.38
C ALA A 68 -4.96 -2.14 -4.04
N GLN A 69 -5.06 -0.81 -4.10
CA GLN A 69 -5.14 0.05 -2.92
C GLN A 69 -6.55 0.59 -2.75
N THR A 70 -6.98 0.69 -1.50
CA THR A 70 -8.28 1.27 -1.13
C THR A 70 -8.13 2.65 -0.49
N ASP A 71 -9.20 3.42 -0.49
CA ASP A 71 -9.32 4.67 0.28
C ASP A 71 -9.23 4.48 1.80
N ARG A 72 -9.34 3.24 2.30
CA ARG A 72 -9.21 2.87 3.72
C ARG A 72 -7.83 2.34 4.09
N ALA A 73 -6.81 2.70 3.31
CA ALA A 73 -5.41 2.31 3.54
C ALA A 73 -5.18 0.79 3.51
N MET A 74 -6.10 0.01 2.92
CA MET A 74 -5.83 -1.41 2.63
C MET A 74 -5.06 -1.53 1.33
N LEU A 75 -4.10 -2.44 1.31
CA LEU A 75 -3.29 -2.75 0.15
C LEU A 75 -3.26 -4.26 -0.04
N HIS A 76 -3.69 -4.70 -1.22
CA HIS A 76 -3.70 -6.10 -1.61
C HIS A 76 -2.62 -6.31 -2.67
N ALA A 77 -1.74 -7.28 -2.45
CA ALA A 77 -0.82 -7.76 -3.47
C ALA A 77 -1.39 -9.03 -4.08
N ILE A 78 -1.49 -9.06 -5.41
CA ILE A 78 -2.12 -10.13 -6.17
C ILE A 78 -1.15 -10.57 -7.24
N ASP A 79 -0.93 -11.86 -7.35
CA ASP A 79 -0.17 -12.46 -8.45
C ASP A 79 -0.90 -12.19 -9.77
N ALA A 80 -0.23 -11.52 -10.71
CA ALA A 80 -0.87 -11.06 -11.94
C ALA A 80 -1.14 -12.19 -12.95
N GLU A 81 -0.46 -13.33 -12.83
CA GLU A 81 -0.63 -14.47 -13.73
C GLU A 81 -1.77 -15.38 -13.26
N THR A 82 -1.92 -15.53 -11.95
CA THR A 82 -2.87 -16.48 -11.34
C THR A 82 -4.09 -15.83 -10.71
N GLY A 83 -4.04 -14.52 -10.43
CA GLY A 83 -5.08 -13.79 -9.70
C GLY A 83 -5.13 -14.11 -8.20
N LYS A 84 -4.16 -14.87 -7.66
CA LYS A 84 -4.13 -15.21 -6.23
C LYS A 84 -3.63 -14.04 -5.40
N THR A 85 -4.34 -13.72 -4.32
CA THR A 85 -3.85 -12.76 -3.32
C THR A 85 -2.63 -13.33 -2.61
N LEU A 86 -1.49 -12.64 -2.74
CA LEU A 86 -0.24 -12.96 -2.05
C LEU A 86 -0.29 -12.51 -0.59
N TRP A 87 -0.76 -11.29 -0.36
CA TRP A 87 -0.97 -10.71 0.97
C TRP A 87 -1.94 -9.54 0.91
N SER A 88 -2.49 -9.18 2.07
CA SER A 88 -3.42 -8.07 2.23
C SER A 88 -3.19 -7.42 3.58
N GLU A 89 -2.73 -6.17 3.58
CA GLU A 89 -2.33 -5.47 4.80
C GLU A 89 -2.86 -4.03 4.82
N ARG A 90 -3.09 -3.52 6.03
CA ARG A 90 -3.44 -2.11 6.24
C ARG A 90 -2.17 -1.28 6.42
N ILE A 91 -1.84 -0.47 5.42
CA ILE A 91 -0.65 0.39 5.42
C ILE A 91 -1.07 1.84 5.63
N GLY A 92 -1.10 2.25 6.91
CA GLY A 92 -1.46 3.59 7.34
C GLY A 92 -2.84 3.66 7.99
N ARG A 93 -3.47 4.84 7.93
CA ARG A 93 -4.70 5.14 8.66
C ARG A 93 -5.90 5.17 7.71
N PRO A 94 -7.02 4.48 8.04
CA PRO A 94 -8.20 4.42 7.17
C PRO A 94 -8.90 5.75 6.89
N ASN A 95 -8.65 6.78 7.69
CA ASN A 95 -9.30 8.09 7.56
C ASN A 95 -8.37 9.12 6.89
N HIS A 96 -7.22 8.69 6.40
CA HIS A 96 -6.26 9.55 5.72
C HIS A 96 -6.29 9.28 4.22
N PRO A 97 -6.10 10.32 3.38
CA PRO A 97 -6.05 10.16 1.94
C PRO A 97 -4.83 9.32 1.56
N SER A 98 -5.04 8.39 0.64
CA SER A 98 -3.99 7.52 0.11
C SER A 98 -3.63 7.96 -1.30
N SER A 99 -2.34 8.15 -1.56
CA SER A 99 -1.85 8.43 -2.91
C SER A 99 -1.44 7.15 -3.63
N THR A 100 -1.42 7.18 -4.96
CA THR A 100 -0.98 6.05 -5.80
C THR A 100 0.38 5.55 -5.33
N PRO A 101 0.55 4.24 -5.02
CA PRO A 101 1.81 3.73 -4.53
C PRO A 101 2.79 3.49 -5.70
N ASP A 102 4.05 3.22 -5.39
CA ASP A 102 5.04 2.78 -6.39
C ASP A 102 5.94 1.69 -5.81
N ALA A 103 6.41 0.78 -6.66
CA ALA A 103 7.18 -0.38 -6.24
C ALA A 103 8.40 -0.60 -7.13
N LEU A 104 9.54 -0.93 -6.50
CA LEU A 104 10.79 -1.26 -7.18
C LEU A 104 11.56 -2.31 -6.37
N GLY A 105 12.03 -3.35 -7.07
CA GLY A 105 12.74 -4.46 -6.42
C GLY A 105 11.84 -5.13 -5.37
N GLY A 106 12.35 -5.22 -4.14
CA GLY A 106 11.62 -5.74 -2.97
C GLY A 106 10.90 -4.69 -2.13
N LEU A 107 10.82 -3.44 -2.59
CA LEU A 107 10.23 -2.34 -1.83
C LEU A 107 8.98 -1.79 -2.48
N LEU A 108 8.04 -1.40 -1.63
CA LEU A 108 6.79 -0.73 -1.98
C LEU A 108 6.67 0.54 -1.14
N ALA A 109 6.58 1.69 -1.82
CA ALA A 109 6.42 2.99 -1.22
C ALA A 109 4.95 3.42 -1.28
N VAL A 110 4.39 3.77 -0.13
CA VAL A 110 2.98 4.15 0.02
C VAL A 110 2.91 5.46 0.80
N VAL A 111 2.17 6.44 0.27
CA VAL A 111 1.88 7.68 0.99
C VAL A 111 0.44 7.66 1.47
N ASN A 112 0.24 7.81 2.77
CA ASN A 112 -1.07 7.91 3.40
C ASN A 112 -1.09 9.05 4.42
N GLY A 113 -1.86 10.09 4.13
CA GLY A 113 -1.80 11.38 4.83
C GLY A 113 -0.41 12.01 4.69
N SER A 114 0.15 12.52 5.78
CA SER A 114 1.50 13.10 5.83
C SER A 114 2.59 12.09 6.19
N ARG A 115 2.40 10.81 5.83
CA ARG A 115 3.33 9.73 6.16
C ARG A 115 3.68 8.91 4.93
N LEU A 116 4.97 8.62 4.78
CA LEU A 116 5.53 7.70 3.79
C LEU A 116 5.85 6.38 4.48
N TYR A 117 5.27 5.30 3.97
CA TYR A 117 5.49 3.94 4.44
C TYR A 117 6.32 3.18 3.40
N LEU A 118 7.37 2.52 3.88
CA LEU A 118 8.18 1.59 3.09
C LEU A 118 7.84 0.18 3.54
N VAL A 119 7.41 -0.65 2.60
CA VAL A 119 6.85 -1.97 2.86
C VAL A 119 7.63 -3.02 2.08
N ASP A 120 7.85 -4.18 2.70
CA ASP A 120 8.34 -5.37 2.02
C ASP A 120 7.30 -5.81 0.99
N ARG A 121 7.68 -5.72 -0.27
CA ARG A 121 6.81 -5.99 -1.40
C ARG A 121 6.29 -7.44 -1.44
N TYR A 122 7.05 -8.39 -0.92
CA TYR A 122 6.75 -9.82 -0.99
C TYR A 122 5.92 -10.30 0.21
N LYS A 123 6.17 -9.71 1.38
CA LYS A 123 5.50 -10.11 2.64
C LYS A 123 4.39 -9.16 3.09
N GLY A 124 4.33 -7.95 2.54
CA GLY A 124 3.42 -6.90 3.01
C GLY A 124 3.81 -6.29 4.36
N LYS A 125 4.99 -6.64 4.90
CA LYS A 125 5.45 -6.16 6.20
C LYS A 125 5.92 -4.71 6.11
N LEU A 126 5.45 -3.85 7.01
CA LEU A 126 5.98 -2.51 7.18
C LEU A 126 7.46 -2.58 7.60
N LEU A 127 8.34 -1.93 6.84
CA LEU A 127 9.77 -1.84 7.12
C LEU A 127 10.10 -0.51 7.81
N HIS A 128 9.55 0.60 7.31
CA HIS A 128 9.85 1.91 7.86
C HIS A 128 8.71 2.91 7.62
N GLU A 129 8.64 3.91 8.49
CA GLU A 129 7.62 4.96 8.46
C GLU A 129 8.29 6.33 8.64
N ILE A 130 8.07 7.23 7.69
CA ILE A 130 8.66 8.56 7.65
C ILE A 130 7.56 9.60 7.72
N GLU A 131 7.67 10.52 8.67
CA GLU A 131 6.83 11.71 8.72
C GLU A 131 7.27 12.73 7.67
N ILE A 132 6.33 13.05 6.77
CA ILE A 132 6.48 14.08 5.75
C ILE A 132 6.07 15.41 6.39
N GLN A 133 6.97 16.39 6.34
CA GLN A 133 6.76 17.68 7.00
C GLN A 133 5.71 18.56 6.30
N GLU A 134 5.44 18.29 5.03
CA GLU A 134 4.49 19.03 4.21
C GLU A 134 3.43 18.09 3.61
N ALA A 135 2.34 18.65 3.10
CA ALA A 135 1.30 17.88 2.44
C ALA A 135 1.81 17.33 1.09
N PRO A 136 1.78 16.00 0.89
CA PRO A 136 2.11 15.41 -0.40
C PRO A 136 1.04 15.76 -1.44
N GLY A 137 1.49 16.13 -2.64
CA GLY A 137 0.61 16.48 -3.77
C GLY A 137 0.28 15.30 -4.67
N ALA A 138 1.11 14.26 -4.68
CA ALA A 138 0.88 13.03 -5.44
C ALA A 138 1.62 11.82 -4.82
N GLY A 139 1.48 10.66 -5.47
CA GLY A 139 2.14 9.42 -5.09
C GLY A 139 3.67 9.51 -5.09
N PRO A 140 4.36 8.67 -4.30
CA PRO A 140 5.80 8.60 -4.31
C PRO A 140 6.32 7.98 -5.61
N ALA A 141 7.57 8.29 -5.96
CA ALA A 141 8.34 7.58 -6.98
C ALA A 141 9.58 6.97 -6.33
N ILE A 142 9.82 5.68 -6.54
CA ILE A 142 10.94 4.96 -5.91
C ILE A 142 12.09 4.72 -6.89
N SER A 143 13.32 4.93 -6.43
CA SER A 143 14.56 4.58 -7.11
C SER A 143 15.38 3.63 -6.26
N THR A 144 16.52 3.14 -6.78
CA THR A 144 17.40 2.23 -6.04
C THR A 144 18.02 2.85 -4.78
N LYS A 145 18.13 4.18 -4.71
CA LYS A 145 18.79 4.89 -3.59
C LYS A 145 17.85 5.80 -2.79
N ARG A 146 16.74 6.25 -3.37
CA ARG A 146 15.87 7.29 -2.81
C ARG A 146 14.41 7.10 -3.18
N VAL A 147 13.52 7.63 -2.33
CA VAL A 147 12.09 7.80 -2.62
C VAL A 147 11.80 9.29 -2.75
N TYR A 148 11.16 9.66 -3.84
CA TYR A 148 10.78 11.04 -4.15
C TYR A 148 9.31 11.23 -3.85
N VAL A 149 8.96 12.28 -3.11
CA VAL A 149 7.57 12.64 -2.85
C VAL A 149 7.35 14.09 -3.31
N PRO A 150 6.45 14.31 -4.28
CA PRO A 150 6.05 15.66 -4.68
C PRO A 150 5.12 16.28 -3.63
N MET A 151 5.37 17.52 -3.26
CA MET A 151 4.60 18.30 -2.29
C MET A 151 3.64 19.26 -2.99
N VAL A 152 2.60 19.70 -2.26
CA VAL A 152 1.64 20.72 -2.75
C VAL A 152 2.33 22.06 -3.00
N SER A 153 3.40 22.41 -2.27
CA SER A 153 4.22 23.61 -2.50
C SER A 153 4.94 23.66 -3.86
N GLY A 154 4.93 22.57 -4.63
CA GLY A 154 5.72 22.39 -5.84
C GLY A 154 7.16 21.95 -5.57
N MET A 155 7.51 21.65 -4.33
CA MET A 155 8.79 21.02 -3.99
C MET A 155 8.73 19.50 -4.20
N VAL A 156 9.85 18.90 -4.60
CA VAL A 156 10.03 17.44 -4.57
C VAL A 156 11.04 17.12 -3.48
N VAL A 157 10.64 16.30 -2.51
CA VAL A 157 11.47 15.90 -1.37
C VAL A 157 11.98 14.47 -1.60
N ALA A 158 13.29 14.27 -1.45
CA ALA A 158 13.94 12.98 -1.69
C ALA A 158 14.47 12.36 -0.39
N TYR A 159 13.86 11.25 0.02
CA TYR A 159 14.24 10.49 1.21
C TYR A 159 15.26 9.40 0.82
N PRO A 160 16.43 9.31 1.49
CA PRO A 160 17.39 8.24 1.23
C PRO A 160 16.85 6.89 1.73
N LEU A 161 17.12 5.82 0.97
CA LEU A 161 16.73 4.45 1.33
C LEU A 161 17.74 3.74 2.25
N SER A 162 18.90 4.36 2.53
CA SER A 162 19.89 3.86 3.50
C SER A 162 19.31 3.63 4.91
N ILE A 163 18.15 4.21 5.20
CA ILE A 163 17.36 3.98 6.42
C ILE A 163 16.91 2.52 6.61
N ILE A 164 16.90 1.68 5.56
CA ILE A 164 16.49 0.27 5.65
C ILE A 164 17.69 -0.64 6.00
N ASP A 165 18.91 -0.25 5.62
CA ASP A 165 20.09 -1.12 5.71
C ASP A 165 20.78 -1.11 7.09
N ASP A 166 20.28 -0.32 8.05
CA ASP A 166 21.01 -0.02 9.30
C ASP A 166 20.32 -0.61 10.55
N PRO A 167 20.58 -1.89 10.90
CA PRO A 167 19.92 -2.57 12.02
C PRO A 167 20.29 -2.03 13.41
N LYS A 168 21.27 -1.11 13.52
CA LYS A 168 21.76 -0.59 14.81
C LYS A 168 21.00 0.63 15.35
N ARG A 169 20.23 1.33 14.51
CA ARG A 169 19.53 2.57 14.92
C ARG A 169 18.39 2.33 15.90
N GLU A 170 17.75 1.16 15.87
CA GLU A 170 16.69 0.80 16.83
C GLU A 170 17.24 0.45 18.22
N THR A 171 18.49 -0.03 18.29
CA THR A 171 19.15 -0.38 19.56
C THR A 171 19.61 0.87 20.30
N GLU A 172 20.16 1.85 19.57
CA GLU A 172 20.60 3.13 20.14
C GLU A 172 19.44 4.01 20.65
N GLN A 173 18.24 3.90 20.06
CA GLN A 173 17.06 4.62 20.54
C GLN A 173 16.46 4.01 21.82
N LYS A 174 16.52 2.68 21.99
CA LYS A 174 16.03 2.02 23.22
C LYS A 174 17.00 2.16 24.39
N GLU A 175 18.31 2.10 24.16
CA GLU A 175 19.31 2.28 25.23
C GLU A 175 19.44 3.76 25.66
N GLY A 176 19.13 4.72 24.77
CA GLY A 176 19.14 6.15 25.09
C GLY A 176 17.93 6.68 25.85
N GLU A 177 16.79 5.97 25.86
CA GLU A 177 15.60 6.34 26.63
C GLU A 177 15.61 5.78 28.06
N GLU A 178 16.29 4.65 28.31
CA GLU A 178 16.34 4.01 29.63
C GLU A 178 17.47 4.56 30.53
N SER A 179 18.38 5.36 29.98
CA SER A 179 19.55 5.92 30.68
C SER A 179 19.49 7.43 30.94
N ALA A 180 18.36 8.11 30.64
CA ALA A 180 18.26 9.57 30.65
C ALA A 180 17.48 10.19 31.85
N GLU A 181 17.42 9.51 33.00
CA GLU A 181 17.02 10.10 34.29
C GLU A 181 18.17 10.05 35.29
N GLU A 182 19.14 10.95 35.13
CA GLU A 182 20.06 11.52 36.16
C GLU A 182 21.36 11.96 35.49
N ASP A 183 21.42 13.20 34.99
CA ASP A 183 22.47 14.16 35.37
C ASP A 183 22.19 15.53 34.74
N LYS A 184 22.26 16.59 35.54
CA LYS A 184 22.17 17.99 35.06
C LYS A 184 23.52 18.65 35.28
N ASP A 185 24.45 18.51 34.33
CA ASP A 185 25.40 19.57 33.93
C ASP A 185 26.35 19.13 32.79
N SER A 186 26.38 19.93 31.72
CA SER A 186 27.38 19.97 30.60
C SER A 186 27.37 18.84 29.55
N PRO A 187 27.97 19.05 28.36
CA PRO A 187 27.63 20.03 27.33
C PRO A 187 27.17 19.37 26.01
N ASP A 188 26.23 20.04 25.31
CA ASP A 188 25.92 19.97 23.87
C ASP A 188 26.20 18.63 23.14
N LEU A 189 25.43 17.59 23.50
CA LEU A 189 25.28 16.39 22.67
C LEU A 189 24.60 16.80 21.36
N LYS A 190 25.40 17.04 20.31
CA LYS A 190 24.92 17.12 18.93
C LYS A 190 24.17 15.83 18.61
N LYS A 191 22.84 15.89 18.68
CA LYS A 191 21.95 14.88 18.08
C LYS A 191 22.46 14.59 16.67
N PRO A 192 22.54 13.32 16.23
CA PRO A 192 22.98 13.02 14.88
C PRO A 192 22.10 13.82 13.92
N ALA A 193 22.74 14.61 13.06
CA ALA A 193 22.04 15.48 12.13
C ALA A 193 21.07 14.60 11.35
N ARG A 194 19.76 14.78 11.58
CA ARG A 194 18.72 14.18 10.76
C ARG A 194 19.04 14.62 9.33
N GLU A 195 19.54 13.70 8.51
CA GLU A 195 19.89 14.01 7.13
C GLU A 195 18.64 14.63 6.50
N THR A 196 18.71 15.93 6.25
CA THR A 196 17.57 16.67 5.72
C THR A 196 17.38 16.16 4.31
N PRO A 197 16.18 15.65 3.95
CA PRO A 197 15.97 15.13 2.61
C PRO A 197 16.25 16.25 1.59
N MET A 198 16.89 15.91 0.49
CA MET A 198 17.17 16.90 -0.56
C MET A 198 15.84 17.37 -1.14
N HIS A 199 15.69 18.68 -1.36
CA HIS A 199 14.51 19.25 -1.97
C HIS A 199 14.89 20.14 -3.15
N CYS A 200 14.09 20.10 -4.22
CA CYS A 200 14.19 21.03 -5.34
C CYS A 200 12.85 21.73 -5.53
N ARG A 201 12.88 23.04 -5.81
CA ARG A 201 11.70 23.86 -6.11
C ARG A 201 11.88 24.48 -7.50
N SER A 202 10.98 24.19 -8.42
CA SER A 202 10.95 24.80 -9.76
C SER A 202 9.70 25.66 -9.88
N HIS A 203 9.88 26.96 -10.10
CA HIS A 203 8.78 27.87 -10.40
C HIS A 203 8.63 27.99 -11.92
N GLY A 204 7.65 27.30 -12.51
CA GLY A 204 7.35 27.42 -13.94
C GLY A 204 6.35 26.37 -14.44
N ARG A 205 5.56 26.73 -15.46
CA ARG A 205 4.73 25.77 -16.20
C ARG A 205 5.68 24.95 -17.07
N ALA A 206 5.84 23.66 -16.80
CA ALA A 206 6.69 22.80 -17.62
C ALA A 206 6.15 22.79 -19.06
N ILE A 207 6.89 23.43 -19.99
CA ILE A 207 6.55 23.48 -21.42
C ILE A 207 6.85 22.12 -22.08
N PHE A 208 7.74 21.34 -21.46
CA PHE A 208 8.13 20.00 -21.87
C PHE A 208 7.99 19.04 -20.69
N GLN A 209 7.60 17.80 -20.94
CA GLN A 209 7.58 16.75 -19.91
C GLN A 209 8.97 16.64 -19.26
N PRO A 210 9.06 16.49 -17.93
CA PRO A 210 10.34 16.22 -17.29
C PRO A 210 10.88 14.90 -17.83
N MET A 211 11.99 14.98 -18.57
CA MET A 211 12.71 13.81 -19.05
C MET A 211 13.48 13.23 -17.87
N VAL A 212 13.05 12.06 -17.40
CA VAL A 212 13.77 11.30 -16.38
C VAL A 212 14.95 10.65 -17.08
N THR A 213 16.14 11.22 -16.95
CA THR A 213 17.36 10.54 -17.35
C THR A 213 17.74 9.54 -16.27
N ARG A 214 17.94 8.28 -16.66
CA ARG A 214 18.67 7.33 -15.83
C ARG A 214 20.15 7.71 -15.93
N ASP A 215 20.81 7.77 -14.77
CA ASP A 215 22.27 7.86 -14.68
C ASP A 215 22.79 6.43 -14.58
N ASP A 216 22.84 5.76 -15.72
CA ASP A 216 23.62 4.55 -15.91
C ASP A 216 25.09 4.94 -16.08
N ALA A 217 25.98 4.29 -15.33
CA ALA A 217 27.42 4.53 -15.33
C ALA A 217 28.13 4.08 -16.63
N GLY A 218 27.45 4.18 -17.77
CA GLY A 218 27.96 3.91 -19.10
C GLY A 218 27.18 4.77 -20.08
N GLY A 219 27.70 5.96 -20.35
CA GLY A 219 27.04 6.91 -21.22
C GLY A 219 26.87 6.40 -22.65
N GLU A 220 25.73 6.74 -23.25
CA GLU A 220 25.68 7.51 -24.50
C GLU A 220 24.23 7.97 -24.73
N TYR A 221 24.09 9.27 -25.01
CA TYR A 221 22.84 9.91 -25.41
C TYR A 221 22.79 9.97 -26.94
N THR A 222 21.83 9.29 -27.55
CA THR A 222 21.26 9.66 -28.87
C THR A 222 19.76 9.46 -28.85
#